data_AF-A0A969MDE7-F1
#
_entry.id   AF-A0A969MDE7-F1
#
_cell.length_a   1.000
_cell.length_b   1.000
_cell.length_c   1.000
_cell.angle_alpha   90.00
_cell.angle_beta   90.00
_cell.angle_gamma   90.00
#
_symmetry.space_group_name_H-M   'P 1'
#
loop_
_entity.id
_entity.type
_entity.pdbx_description
1 polymer ?
#
loop_
_entity_poly.entity_id
_entity_poly.type
_entity_poly.pdbx_seq_one_letter_code
_entity_poly.pdbx_strand_id
1 'polypeptide(L)'
;MSHFCKICQAVYEKRGGLHLHLKTKHKLNQELYYHTYFPRYDLYDNKLIIYKNYQQYFETYFNTRENFLNYSLENNKKEVEEIFKKVIENRIKRKKIKNALSFVEAKTCLYPTPYICDLLDINYNELSKSLGLKVKFNYKYKKFDTDNQPLSILIDNREKKPFKFDCPTIVSKLDFGDYTTNSHYKKIYVERKSFSDLVTTLSTNYNRFCKEIERANKFKSYLIICVESPLSSFQDESFWKYYKSIEPDFILNRLRNICQIYSNCQFVFVDTVSGAAKLVKQIFLEKKNIKRMDLQYIYTLQKVNNRYPKGLTTVAR
;
A
#
# COMPACT_ATOMS: atom_id res chain seq x y z
N MET A 1 -29.89 14.64 1.64
CA MET A 1 -29.89 14.72 3.12
C MET A 1 -29.65 16.17 3.50
N SER A 2 -30.55 16.76 4.27
CA SER A 2 -30.36 18.10 4.84
C SER A 2 -29.32 18.05 5.98
N HIS A 3 -28.60 19.15 6.17
CA HIS A 3 -27.55 19.30 7.18
C HIS A 3 -27.94 20.40 8.16
N PHE A 4 -28.04 20.10 9.44
CA PHE A 4 -28.48 21.04 10.46
C PHE A 4 -27.35 21.46 11.40
N CYS A 5 -27.38 22.72 11.83
CA CYS A 5 -26.47 23.25 12.84
C CYS A 5 -26.94 22.85 14.25
N LYS A 6 -26.09 22.22 15.05
CA LYS A 6 -26.41 21.83 16.43
C LYS A 6 -26.56 23.00 17.41
N ILE A 7 -26.13 24.20 17.03
CA ILE A 7 -26.16 25.40 17.88
C ILE A 7 -27.47 26.17 17.69
N CYS A 8 -27.86 26.44 16.44
CA CYS A 8 -29.02 27.29 16.13
C CYS A 8 -30.10 26.60 15.28
N GLN A 9 -29.97 25.30 15.02
CA GLN A 9 -30.91 24.49 14.22
C GLN A 9 -31.11 24.95 12.76
N ALA A 10 -30.28 25.88 12.25
CA ALA A 10 -30.31 26.28 10.86
C ALA A 10 -30.05 25.08 9.93
N VAL A 11 -30.84 24.96 8.87
CA VAL A 11 -30.84 23.84 7.93
C VAL A 11 -30.19 24.25 6.60
N TYR A 12 -29.35 23.38 6.06
CA TYR A 12 -28.61 23.58 4.82
C TYR A 12 -28.78 22.38 3.90
N GLU A 13 -28.97 22.64 2.60
CA GLU A 13 -29.05 21.57 1.59
C GLU A 13 -27.71 20.85 1.40
N LYS A 14 -26.61 21.60 1.48
CA LYS A 14 -25.25 21.10 1.25
C LYS A 14 -24.41 21.28 2.50
N ARG A 15 -23.53 20.31 2.79
CA ARG A 15 -22.59 20.37 3.92
C ARG A 15 -21.69 21.61 3.89
N GLY A 16 -21.29 22.06 2.70
CA GLY A 16 -20.53 23.30 2.55
C GLY A 16 -21.26 24.53 3.09
N GLY A 17 -22.59 24.57 2.98
CA GLY A 17 -23.43 25.63 3.56
C GLY A 17 -23.38 25.61 5.09
N LEU A 18 -23.48 24.42 5.70
CA LEU A 18 -23.28 24.27 7.15
C LEU A 18 -21.89 24.74 7.57
N HIS A 19 -20.83 24.32 6.87
CA HIS A 19 -19.46 24.72 7.21
C HIS A 19 -19.23 26.22 7.10
N LEU A 20 -19.78 26.87 6.08
CA LEU A 20 -19.74 28.33 5.94
C LEU A 20 -20.51 29.02 7.07
N HIS A 21 -21.66 28.49 7.45
CA HIS A 21 -22.46 28.99 8.56
C HIS A 21 -21.73 28.91 9.91
N LEU A 22 -21.09 27.77 10.21
CA LEU A 22 -20.31 27.61 11.44
C LEU A 22 -19.22 28.68 11.56
N LYS A 23 -18.50 28.94 10.45
CA LYS A 23 -17.47 29.98 10.39
C LYS A 23 -18.04 31.38 10.56
N THR A 24 -19.17 31.69 9.91
CA THR A 24 -19.69 33.07 9.81
C THR A 24 -20.59 33.48 10.97
N LYS A 25 -21.46 32.58 11.46
CA LYS A 25 -22.44 32.87 12.53
C LYS A 25 -21.95 32.48 13.91
N HIS A 26 -21.18 31.41 14.02
CA HIS A 26 -20.69 30.90 15.31
C HIS A 26 -19.20 31.13 15.55
N LYS A 27 -18.46 31.61 14.54
CA LYS A 27 -17.00 31.78 14.60
C LYS A 27 -16.26 30.51 15.03
N LEU A 28 -16.84 29.33 14.72
CA LEU A 28 -16.26 28.03 15.04
C LEU A 28 -15.56 27.46 13.81
N ASN A 29 -14.39 26.87 14.02
CA ASN A 29 -13.78 26.02 13.02
C ASN A 29 -14.51 24.65 13.00
N GLN A 30 -14.32 23.90 11.90
CA GLN A 30 -15.02 22.63 11.72
C GLN A 30 -14.59 21.59 12.75
N GLU A 31 -13.29 21.51 13.06
CA GLU A 31 -12.73 20.55 14.01
C GLU A 31 -13.39 20.67 15.37
N LEU A 32 -13.37 21.87 15.95
CA LEU A 32 -13.99 22.17 17.24
C LEU A 32 -15.47 21.83 17.23
N TYR A 33 -16.20 22.20 16.18
CA TYR A 33 -17.62 21.85 16.06
C TYR A 33 -17.86 20.33 16.09
N TYR A 34 -17.10 19.56 15.31
CA TYR A 34 -17.30 18.11 15.29
C TYR A 34 -16.82 17.42 16.56
N HIS A 35 -15.72 17.87 17.17
CA HIS A 35 -15.28 17.37 18.48
C HIS A 35 -16.30 17.67 19.58
N THR A 36 -16.92 18.85 19.59
CA THR A 36 -17.91 19.23 20.62
C THR A 36 -19.22 18.48 20.47
N TYR A 37 -19.79 18.42 19.26
CA TYR A 37 -21.16 17.92 19.06
C TYR A 37 -21.25 16.47 18.57
N PHE A 38 -20.16 15.92 18.06
CA PHE A 38 -20.09 14.57 17.52
C PHE A 38 -18.77 13.90 17.91
N PRO A 39 -18.39 13.87 19.21
CA PRO A 39 -17.12 13.34 19.63
C PRO A 39 -16.97 11.88 19.18
N ARG A 40 -15.83 11.59 18.57
CA ARG A 40 -15.39 10.25 18.19
C ARG A 40 -14.01 10.02 18.75
N TYR A 41 -13.77 8.82 19.23
CA TYR A 41 -12.54 8.44 19.89
C TYR A 41 -11.85 7.31 19.12
N ASP A 42 -10.54 7.32 19.13
CA ASP A 42 -9.71 6.22 18.69
C ASP A 42 -10.00 4.99 19.54
N LEU A 43 -10.24 3.85 18.91
CA LEU A 43 -10.62 2.62 19.62
C LEU A 43 -9.51 2.05 20.50
N TYR A 44 -8.25 2.47 20.32
CA TYR A 44 -7.12 2.02 21.13
C TYR A 44 -6.85 2.93 22.32
N ASP A 45 -6.47 4.19 22.07
CA ASP A 45 -5.98 5.10 23.12
C ASP A 45 -7.05 6.04 23.68
N ASN A 46 -8.30 5.92 23.20
CA ASN A 46 -9.45 6.73 23.57
C ASN A 46 -9.22 8.25 23.40
N LYS A 47 -8.24 8.68 22.59
CA LYS A 47 -8.07 10.09 22.22
C LYS A 47 -9.07 10.47 21.14
N LEU A 48 -9.40 11.76 21.06
CA LEU A 48 -10.26 12.26 19.98
C LEU A 48 -9.68 11.91 18.61
N ILE A 49 -10.54 11.51 17.69
CA ILE A 49 -10.17 11.33 16.29
C ILE A 49 -9.71 12.68 15.73
N ILE A 50 -8.52 12.70 15.11
CA ILE A 50 -7.97 13.88 14.46
C ILE A 50 -8.87 14.26 13.29
N TYR A 51 -9.36 15.51 13.29
CA TYR A 51 -10.23 16.01 12.23
C TYR A 51 -9.40 16.49 11.04
N LYS A 52 -9.48 15.79 9.90
CA LYS A 52 -8.93 16.28 8.62
C LYS A 52 -10.03 16.82 7.72
N ASN A 53 -11.13 16.10 7.66
CA ASN A 53 -12.36 16.48 6.97
C ASN A 53 -13.50 15.63 7.48
N TYR A 54 -14.75 16.07 7.25
CA TYR A 54 -15.95 15.35 7.65
C TYR A 54 -15.91 13.86 7.28
N GLN A 55 -15.52 13.53 6.04
CA GLN A 55 -15.58 12.16 5.57
C GLN A 55 -14.62 11.25 6.33
N GLN A 56 -13.34 11.64 6.43
CA GLN A 56 -12.37 10.90 7.23
C GLN A 56 -12.80 10.82 8.69
N TYR A 57 -13.30 11.91 9.26
CA TYR A 57 -13.67 11.99 10.66
C TYR A 57 -14.75 10.98 11.04
N PHE A 58 -15.74 10.71 10.18
CA PHE A 58 -16.82 9.75 10.43
C PHE A 58 -16.54 8.31 9.91
N GLU A 59 -15.47 8.10 9.14
CA GLU A 59 -15.14 6.79 8.57
C GLU A 59 -13.95 6.09 9.25
N THR A 60 -13.09 6.84 9.96
CA THR A 60 -11.94 6.26 10.66
C THR A 60 -12.30 5.74 12.05
N TYR A 61 -11.50 4.80 12.55
CA TYR A 61 -11.58 4.25 13.90
C TYR A 61 -10.28 4.45 14.68
N PHE A 62 -9.21 4.84 13.98
CA PHE A 62 -7.87 5.01 14.52
C PHE A 62 -7.26 6.32 13.98
N ASN A 63 -6.37 6.91 14.76
CA ASN A 63 -5.57 8.06 14.41
C ASN A 63 -4.25 7.65 13.74
N THR A 64 -3.67 6.54 14.21
CA THR A 64 -2.36 6.07 13.76
C THR A 64 -2.40 4.61 13.33
N ARG A 65 -1.40 4.20 12.55
CA ARG A 65 -1.24 2.80 12.15
C ARG A 65 -0.85 1.92 13.34
N GLU A 66 -0.15 2.48 14.31
CA GLU A 66 0.27 1.84 15.54
C GLU A 66 -0.94 1.53 16.43
N ASN A 67 -1.81 2.50 16.67
CA ASN A 67 -3.06 2.29 17.42
C ASN A 67 -3.92 1.20 16.77
N PHE A 68 -4.02 1.21 15.44
CA PHE A 68 -4.73 0.15 14.73
C PHE A 68 -4.08 -1.23 14.96
N LEU A 69 -2.76 -1.32 14.91
CA LEU A 69 -2.05 -2.58 15.18
C LEU A 69 -2.26 -3.04 16.62
N ASN A 70 -2.05 -2.17 17.61
CA ASN A 70 -2.13 -2.53 19.02
C ASN A 70 -3.56 -2.95 19.40
N TYR A 71 -4.58 -2.18 18.97
CA TYR A 71 -5.98 -2.59 19.12
C TYR A 71 -6.24 -3.98 18.53
N SER A 72 -5.68 -4.25 17.34
CA SER A 72 -5.88 -5.53 16.67
C SER A 72 -5.24 -6.70 17.43
N LEU A 73 -4.12 -6.48 18.14
CA LEU A 73 -3.40 -7.52 18.87
C LEU A 73 -3.94 -7.73 20.30
N GLU A 74 -4.49 -6.69 20.92
CA GLU A 74 -4.97 -6.73 22.31
C GLU A 74 -6.44 -7.10 22.44
N ASN A 75 -7.22 -7.04 21.37
CA ASN A 75 -8.64 -7.39 21.37
C ASN A 75 -8.87 -8.77 20.74
N ASN A 76 -10.01 -9.38 21.06
CA ASN A 76 -10.30 -10.71 20.53
C ASN A 76 -10.61 -10.67 19.02
N LYS A 77 -10.30 -11.78 18.36
CA LYS A 77 -10.40 -11.95 16.91
C LYS A 77 -11.75 -11.52 16.32
N LYS A 78 -12.87 -11.85 16.97
CA LYS A 78 -14.22 -11.56 16.45
C LYS A 78 -14.46 -10.05 16.40
N GLU A 79 -14.14 -9.33 17.46
CA GLU A 79 -14.28 -7.87 17.53
C GLU A 79 -13.41 -7.18 16.48
N VAL A 80 -12.15 -7.60 16.36
CA VAL A 80 -11.21 -7.04 15.39
C VAL A 80 -11.67 -7.30 13.95
N GLU A 81 -12.18 -8.49 13.66
CA GLU A 81 -12.70 -8.84 12.34
C GLU A 81 -13.92 -7.97 11.95
N GLU A 82 -14.82 -7.67 12.89
CA GLU A 82 -15.94 -6.75 12.65
C GLU A 82 -15.48 -5.31 12.36
N ILE A 83 -14.44 -4.83 13.06
CA ILE A 83 -13.82 -3.55 12.73
C ILE A 83 -13.18 -3.58 11.35
N PHE A 84 -12.50 -4.67 10.98
CA PHE A 84 -11.91 -4.82 9.65
C PHE A 84 -13.00 -4.76 8.57
N LYS A 85 -14.12 -5.47 8.73
CA LYS A 85 -15.26 -5.41 7.79
C LYS A 85 -15.74 -3.98 7.59
N LYS A 86 -15.98 -3.24 8.67
CA LYS A 86 -16.42 -1.83 8.61
C LYS A 86 -15.41 -0.93 7.89
N VAL A 87 -14.11 -1.09 8.15
CA VAL A 87 -13.05 -0.34 7.47
C VAL A 87 -13.04 -0.64 5.96
N ILE A 88 -13.17 -1.91 5.59
CA ILE A 88 -13.20 -2.36 4.19
C ILE A 88 -14.45 -1.82 3.49
N GLU A 89 -15.63 -1.95 4.09
CA GLU A 89 -16.90 -1.45 3.54
C GLU A 89 -16.88 0.06 3.31
N ASN A 90 -16.37 0.84 4.27
CA ASN A 90 -16.20 2.28 4.12
C ASN A 90 -15.32 2.60 2.90
N ARG A 91 -14.24 1.82 2.70
CA ARG A 91 -13.35 1.98 1.55
C ARG A 91 -14.05 1.63 0.23
N ILE A 92 -14.82 0.54 0.20
CA ILE A 92 -15.63 0.13 -0.97
C ILE A 92 -16.59 1.25 -1.35
N LYS A 93 -17.39 1.74 -0.40
CA LYS A 93 -18.39 2.80 -0.64
C LYS A 93 -17.73 4.09 -1.15
N ARG A 94 -16.64 4.53 -0.50
CA ARG A 94 -15.99 5.81 -0.82
C ARG A 94 -15.20 5.80 -2.11
N LYS A 95 -14.39 4.75 -2.33
CA LYS A 95 -13.46 4.67 -3.47
C LYS A 95 -13.99 3.81 -4.63
N LYS A 96 -15.14 3.15 -4.46
CA LYS A 96 -15.74 2.24 -5.44
C LYS A 96 -14.75 1.18 -5.93
N ILE A 97 -13.89 0.71 -5.02
CA ILE A 97 -12.88 -0.31 -5.32
C ILE A 97 -13.57 -1.63 -5.64
N LYS A 98 -12.99 -2.37 -6.58
CA LYS A 98 -13.46 -3.71 -6.99
C LYS A 98 -12.47 -4.80 -6.59
N ASN A 99 -11.23 -4.43 -6.32
CA ASN A 99 -10.15 -5.34 -5.98
C ASN A 99 -9.76 -5.17 -4.51
N ALA A 100 -9.47 -6.27 -3.84
CA ALA A 100 -8.85 -6.26 -2.52
C ALA A 100 -7.51 -5.53 -2.60
N LEU A 101 -7.21 -4.73 -1.58
CA LEU A 101 -5.95 -3.97 -1.53
C LEU A 101 -4.77 -4.95 -1.41
N SER A 102 -3.71 -4.67 -2.15
CA SER A 102 -2.39 -5.25 -1.93
C SER A 102 -1.82 -4.80 -0.59
N PHE A 103 -0.73 -5.45 -0.14
CA PHE A 103 -0.05 -5.10 1.08
C PHE A 103 0.42 -3.64 1.07
N VAL A 104 1.03 -3.18 -0.03
CA VAL A 104 1.49 -1.78 -0.17
C VAL A 104 0.31 -0.81 -0.02
N GLU A 105 -0.81 -1.07 -0.69
CA GLU A 105 -1.99 -0.20 -0.59
C GLU A 105 -2.55 -0.19 0.83
N ALA A 106 -2.69 -1.37 1.44
CA ALA A 106 -3.23 -1.52 2.78
C ALA A 106 -2.31 -0.89 3.84
N LYS A 107 -0.99 -0.92 3.65
CA LYS A 107 -0.02 -0.32 4.58
C LYS A 107 0.04 1.21 4.47
N THR A 108 -0.29 1.78 3.31
CA THR A 108 -0.30 3.24 3.07
C THR A 108 -1.60 3.93 3.49
N CYS A 109 -2.53 3.20 4.09
CA CYS A 109 -3.73 3.78 4.70
C CYS A 109 -4.14 2.99 5.96
N LEU A 110 -5.12 3.50 6.70
CA LEU A 110 -5.70 2.78 7.85
C LEU A 110 -6.64 1.69 7.35
N TYR A 111 -6.06 0.60 6.84
CA TYR A 111 -6.74 -0.55 6.26
C TYR A 111 -6.08 -1.86 6.74
N PRO A 112 -6.85 -2.93 7.04
CA PRO A 112 -6.27 -4.18 7.51
C PRO A 112 -5.28 -4.75 6.49
N THR A 113 -4.02 -4.92 6.90
CA THR A 113 -3.03 -5.54 6.00
C THR A 113 -3.14 -7.06 6.07
N PRO A 114 -2.79 -7.77 4.99
CA PRO A 114 -2.68 -9.22 4.99
C PRO A 114 -1.83 -9.76 6.16
N TYR A 115 -0.74 -9.07 6.52
CA TYR A 115 0.09 -9.43 7.67
C TYR A 115 -0.60 -9.32 9.03
N ILE A 116 -1.44 -8.30 9.26
CA ILE A 116 -2.17 -8.19 10.54
C ILE A 116 -3.23 -9.29 10.60
N CYS A 117 -3.91 -9.55 9.47
CA CYS A 117 -4.88 -10.64 9.39
C CYS A 117 -4.21 -11.98 9.72
N ASP A 118 -3.02 -12.22 9.16
CA ASP A 118 -2.20 -13.39 9.45
C ASP A 118 -1.82 -13.55 10.93
N LEU A 119 -1.47 -12.46 11.63
CA LEU A 119 -1.16 -12.49 13.06
C LEU A 119 -2.36 -12.89 13.92
N LEU A 120 -3.57 -12.74 13.39
CA LEU A 120 -4.84 -13.00 14.09
C LEU A 120 -5.57 -14.24 13.55
N ASP A 121 -4.89 -15.03 12.70
CA ASP A 121 -5.48 -16.17 11.97
C ASP A 121 -6.76 -15.80 11.19
N ILE A 122 -6.86 -14.55 10.73
CA ILE A 122 -7.93 -14.07 9.85
C ILE A 122 -7.48 -14.27 8.40
N ASN A 123 -8.26 -14.99 7.61
CA ASN A 123 -7.96 -15.20 6.20
C ASN A 123 -8.34 -13.95 5.39
N TYR A 124 -7.34 -13.12 5.05
CA TYR A 124 -7.55 -11.87 4.30
C TYR A 124 -8.24 -12.07 2.94
N ASN A 125 -7.94 -13.18 2.25
CA ASN A 125 -8.58 -13.49 0.97
C ASN A 125 -10.07 -13.79 1.13
N GLU A 126 -10.45 -14.56 2.15
CA GLU A 126 -11.85 -14.88 2.45
C GLU A 126 -12.62 -13.67 2.96
N LEU A 127 -12.04 -12.91 3.90
CA LEU A 127 -12.61 -11.65 4.38
C LEU A 127 -12.87 -10.66 3.25
N SER A 128 -11.94 -10.54 2.30
CA SER A 128 -12.12 -9.64 1.15
C SER A 128 -13.23 -10.14 0.22
N LYS A 129 -13.28 -11.45 -0.05
CA LYS A 129 -14.29 -12.05 -0.94
C LYS A 129 -15.70 -11.96 -0.36
N SER A 130 -15.87 -12.14 0.95
CA SER A 130 -17.18 -12.04 1.61
C SER A 130 -17.79 -10.63 1.49
N LEU A 131 -16.94 -9.62 1.30
CA LEU A 131 -17.33 -8.23 1.06
C LEU A 131 -17.42 -7.87 -0.45
N GLY A 132 -17.38 -8.86 -1.34
CA GLY A 132 -17.55 -8.69 -2.78
C GLY A 132 -16.30 -8.21 -3.54
N LEU A 133 -15.12 -8.22 -2.91
CA LEU A 133 -13.87 -7.81 -3.56
C LEU A 133 -13.21 -8.97 -4.33
N LYS A 134 -12.66 -8.65 -5.50
CA LYS A 134 -11.81 -9.57 -6.26
C LYS A 134 -10.41 -9.59 -5.66
N VAL A 135 -9.87 -10.77 -5.38
CA VAL A 135 -8.52 -10.91 -4.83
C VAL A 135 -7.49 -11.13 -5.94
N LYS A 136 -6.53 -10.21 -6.06
CA LYS A 136 -5.42 -10.30 -7.03
C LYS A 136 -4.35 -11.28 -6.55
N PHE A 137 -3.98 -11.20 -5.27
CA PHE A 137 -2.93 -12.00 -4.67
C PHE A 137 -3.51 -13.10 -3.77
N ASN A 138 -2.78 -14.20 -3.65
CA ASN A 138 -3.09 -15.31 -2.76
C ASN A 138 -2.11 -15.30 -1.58
N TYR A 139 -2.60 -14.91 -0.40
CA TYR A 139 -1.78 -14.76 0.80
C TYR A 139 -1.41 -16.09 1.48
N LYS A 140 -1.81 -17.23 0.90
CA LYS A 140 -1.19 -18.53 1.22
C LYS A 140 0.28 -18.61 0.77
N TYR A 141 0.69 -17.82 -0.22
CA TYR A 141 2.10 -17.75 -0.63
C TYR A 141 2.89 -16.86 0.32
N LYS A 142 3.64 -17.47 1.24
CA LYS A 142 4.43 -16.78 2.28
C LYS A 142 5.94 -16.75 2.02
N LYS A 143 6.41 -17.48 1.02
CA LYS A 143 7.82 -17.58 0.61
C LYS A 143 7.91 -17.84 -0.89
N PHE A 144 9.07 -17.56 -1.47
CA PHE A 144 9.40 -18.02 -2.81
C PHE A 144 9.66 -19.53 -2.80
N ASP A 145 9.14 -20.22 -3.81
CA ASP A 145 9.50 -21.59 -4.18
C ASP A 145 10.56 -21.51 -5.30
N THR A 146 11.76 -21.08 -4.90
CA THR A 146 12.90 -20.95 -5.81
C THR A 146 13.47 -22.32 -6.13
N ASP A 147 13.71 -22.58 -7.41
CA ASP A 147 14.35 -23.82 -7.85
C ASP A 147 15.85 -23.59 -8.08
N ASN A 148 16.67 -24.64 -8.03
CA ASN A 148 18.11 -24.57 -8.34
C ASN A 148 18.37 -24.63 -9.86
N GLN A 149 17.58 -23.88 -10.63
CA GLN A 149 17.72 -23.84 -12.08
C GLN A 149 18.78 -22.81 -12.50
N PRO A 150 19.52 -23.05 -13.60
CA PRO A 150 20.43 -22.06 -14.16
C PRO A 150 19.66 -20.76 -14.48
N LEU A 151 20.02 -19.68 -13.78
CA LEU A 151 19.46 -18.35 -14.00
C LEU A 151 20.48 -17.47 -14.71
N SER A 152 20.03 -16.84 -15.79
CA SER A 152 20.72 -15.68 -16.35
C SER A 152 19.79 -14.47 -16.31
N ILE A 153 20.32 -13.35 -15.81
CA ILE A 153 19.59 -12.08 -15.73
C ILE A 153 20.01 -11.19 -16.89
N LEU A 154 19.03 -10.79 -17.67
CA LEU A 154 19.18 -9.79 -18.72
C LEU A 154 19.07 -8.40 -18.09
N ILE A 155 19.99 -7.52 -18.42
CA ILE A 155 20.06 -6.14 -17.93
C ILE A 155 19.87 -5.19 -19.11
N ASP A 156 18.96 -4.22 -18.98
CA ASP A 156 18.77 -3.19 -20.01
C ASP A 156 20.03 -2.35 -20.19
N ASN A 157 20.43 -2.11 -21.43
CA ASN A 157 21.65 -1.36 -21.75
C ASN A 157 21.62 0.12 -21.34
N ARG A 158 20.45 0.69 -21.01
CA ARG A 158 20.32 2.06 -20.48
C ARG A 158 20.55 2.13 -18.98
N GLU A 159 20.54 1.01 -18.26
CA GLU A 159 20.72 0.97 -16.81
C GLU A 159 22.18 1.27 -16.45
N LYS A 160 22.43 2.47 -15.90
CA LYS A 160 23.80 2.98 -15.68
C LYS A 160 24.50 2.36 -14.47
N LYS A 161 23.76 1.89 -13.47
CA LYS A 161 24.31 1.40 -12.20
C LYS A 161 23.70 0.05 -11.81
N PRO A 162 23.73 -0.98 -12.67
CA PRO A 162 22.95 -2.18 -12.47
C PRO A 162 23.25 -2.88 -11.14
N PHE A 163 22.26 -3.63 -10.64
CA PHE A 163 22.45 -4.50 -9.50
C PHE A 163 23.61 -5.49 -9.72
N LYS A 164 24.35 -5.76 -8.65
CA LYS A 164 25.34 -6.83 -8.63
C LYS A 164 24.64 -8.15 -8.32
N PHE A 165 24.63 -9.06 -9.28
CA PHE A 165 24.07 -10.39 -9.12
C PHE A 165 25.17 -11.43 -8.99
N ASP A 166 24.91 -12.45 -8.17
CA ASP A 166 25.72 -13.66 -7.97
C ASP A 166 25.33 -14.77 -8.97
N CYS A 167 24.89 -14.39 -10.17
CA CYS A 167 24.55 -15.29 -11.28
C CYS A 167 24.98 -14.65 -12.61
N PRO A 168 25.07 -15.42 -13.71
CA PRO A 168 25.37 -14.87 -15.02
C PRO A 168 24.43 -13.71 -15.40
N THR A 169 25.02 -12.63 -15.93
CA THR A 169 24.28 -11.46 -16.42
C THR A 169 24.60 -11.21 -17.88
N ILE A 170 23.62 -10.71 -18.63
CA ILE A 170 23.75 -10.40 -20.05
C ILE A 170 23.18 -9.00 -20.28
N VAL A 171 23.99 -8.08 -20.79
CA VAL A 171 23.51 -6.75 -21.19
C VAL A 171 22.80 -6.87 -22.54
N SER A 172 21.57 -6.36 -22.63
CA SER A 172 20.76 -6.40 -23.86
C SER A 172 19.80 -5.23 -23.92
N LYS A 173 19.23 -4.94 -25.09
CA LYS A 173 18.14 -3.96 -25.22
C LYS A 173 16.84 -4.61 -24.75
N LEU A 174 16.18 -4.04 -23.75
CA LEU A 174 14.87 -4.51 -23.29
C LEU A 174 13.76 -3.56 -23.74
N ASP A 175 12.59 -4.14 -24.05
CA ASP A 175 11.39 -3.36 -24.38
C ASP A 175 10.77 -2.71 -23.14
N PHE A 176 10.97 -3.31 -21.96
CA PHE A 176 10.37 -2.95 -20.68
C PHE A 176 11.34 -3.20 -19.54
N GLY A 177 11.29 -2.37 -18.49
CA GLY A 177 12.06 -2.56 -17.27
C GLY A 177 13.57 -2.51 -17.46
N ASP A 178 14.27 -2.67 -16.36
CA ASP A 178 15.74 -2.70 -16.30
C ASP A 178 16.27 -4.13 -16.22
N TYR A 179 15.46 -5.07 -15.73
CA TYR A 179 15.83 -6.47 -15.59
C TYR A 179 14.74 -7.42 -16.09
N THR A 180 15.18 -8.52 -16.70
CA THR A 180 14.34 -9.69 -16.99
C THR A 180 15.20 -10.96 -17.02
N THR A 181 14.65 -12.11 -17.38
CA THR A 181 15.38 -13.37 -17.45
C THR A 181 15.09 -14.12 -18.75
N ASN A 182 16.09 -14.84 -19.24
CA ASN A 182 15.97 -15.74 -20.39
C ASN A 182 15.21 -17.04 -20.07
N SER A 183 15.01 -17.35 -18.79
CA SER A 183 14.39 -18.60 -18.32
C SER A 183 12.86 -18.59 -18.49
N HIS A 184 12.21 -19.71 -18.10
CA HIS A 184 10.84 -20.16 -18.38
C HIS A 184 9.66 -19.16 -18.16
N TYR A 185 9.91 -17.95 -17.66
CA TYR A 185 8.90 -16.89 -17.42
C TYR A 185 9.24 -15.61 -18.18
N LYS A 186 9.31 -15.73 -19.51
CA LYS A 186 9.73 -14.71 -20.49
C LYS A 186 8.97 -13.37 -20.49
N LYS A 187 8.11 -13.10 -19.50
CA LYS A 187 7.21 -11.95 -19.45
C LYS A 187 7.14 -11.29 -18.08
N ILE A 188 8.12 -11.53 -17.22
CA ILE A 188 8.30 -10.78 -15.97
C ILE A 188 9.45 -9.78 -16.18
N TYR A 189 9.19 -8.53 -15.84
CA TYR A 189 10.17 -7.45 -15.92
C TYR A 189 10.23 -6.72 -14.59
N VAL A 190 11.42 -6.31 -14.19
CA VAL A 190 11.62 -5.47 -13.01
C VAL A 190 12.09 -4.10 -13.48
N GLU A 191 11.33 -3.07 -13.12
CA GLU A 191 11.71 -1.67 -13.20
C GLU A 191 12.35 -1.27 -11.88
N ARG A 192 13.61 -0.87 -11.90
CA ARG A 192 14.30 -0.31 -10.75
C ARG A 192 13.92 1.16 -10.61
N LYS A 193 13.73 1.61 -9.37
CA LYS A 193 13.43 3.01 -9.12
C LYS A 193 13.97 3.47 -7.78
N SER A 194 14.62 4.62 -7.75
CA SER A 194 14.90 5.30 -6.48
C SER A 194 13.60 5.90 -5.91
N PHE A 195 13.61 6.30 -4.64
CA PHE A 195 12.45 6.96 -4.03
C PHE A 195 12.13 8.31 -4.69
N SER A 196 13.16 9.11 -4.99
CA SER A 196 13.02 10.39 -5.70
C SER A 196 12.46 10.21 -7.12
N ASP A 197 12.93 9.19 -7.84
CA ASP A 197 12.42 8.90 -9.18
C ASP A 197 10.98 8.42 -9.13
N LEU A 198 10.60 7.64 -8.10
CA LEU A 198 9.21 7.23 -7.89
C LEU A 198 8.31 8.45 -7.66
N VAL A 199 8.71 9.37 -6.78
CA VAL A 199 7.95 10.60 -6.50
C VAL A 199 7.79 11.44 -7.76
N THR A 200 8.85 11.60 -8.55
CA THR A 200 8.79 12.31 -9.84
C THR A 200 7.89 11.57 -10.85
N THR A 201 8.01 10.25 -10.92
CA THR A 201 7.18 9.39 -11.79
C THR A 201 5.70 9.50 -11.46
N LEU A 202 5.36 9.50 -10.17
CA LEU A 202 3.98 9.58 -9.70
C LEU A 202 3.46 11.01 -9.60
N SER A 203 4.28 12.04 -9.79
CA SER A 203 3.86 13.44 -9.85
C SER A 203 3.76 13.94 -11.29
N THR A 204 4.85 14.35 -11.91
CA THR A 204 4.82 14.99 -13.24
C THR A 204 4.66 13.97 -14.36
N ASN A 205 5.23 12.78 -14.22
CA ASN A 205 5.28 11.78 -15.30
C ASN A 205 4.19 10.68 -15.20
N TYR A 206 3.17 10.88 -14.38
CA TYR A 206 2.18 9.85 -14.05
C TYR A 206 1.50 9.22 -15.28
N ASN A 207 1.06 10.07 -16.22
CA ASN A 207 0.39 9.61 -17.44
C ASN A 207 1.34 8.84 -18.37
N ARG A 208 2.62 9.25 -18.44
CA ARG A 208 3.64 8.53 -19.22
C ARG A 208 3.87 7.14 -18.62
N PHE A 209 4.00 7.07 -17.30
CA PHE A 209 4.20 5.82 -16.60
C PHE A 209 3.01 4.85 -16.75
N CYS A 210 1.78 5.37 -16.69
CA CYS A 210 0.57 4.59 -16.97
C CYS A 210 0.60 3.99 -18.40
N LYS A 211 1.01 4.77 -19.41
CA LYS A 211 1.16 4.27 -20.79
C LYS A 211 2.23 3.18 -20.91
N GLU A 212 3.30 3.23 -20.11
CA GLU A 212 4.33 2.20 -20.07
C GLU A 212 3.78 0.88 -19.49
N ILE A 213 2.98 0.94 -18.41
CA ILE A 213 2.29 -0.23 -17.84
C ILE A 213 1.29 -0.82 -18.84
N GLU A 214 0.52 0.03 -19.52
CA GLU A 214 -0.43 -0.39 -20.56
C GLU A 214 0.28 -1.05 -21.74
N ARG A 215 1.42 -0.52 -22.16
CA ARG A 215 2.25 -1.14 -23.20
C ARG A 215 2.71 -2.52 -22.72
N ALA A 216 3.27 -2.65 -21.53
CA ALA A 216 3.65 -3.95 -20.97
C ALA A 216 2.46 -4.94 -20.95
N ASN A 217 1.25 -4.46 -20.60
CA ASN A 217 0.05 -5.28 -20.62
C ASN A 217 -0.28 -5.81 -22.03
N LYS A 218 -0.15 -4.98 -23.07
CA LYS A 218 -0.35 -5.39 -24.48
C LYS A 218 0.59 -6.52 -24.89
N PHE A 219 1.82 -6.53 -24.39
CA PHE A 219 2.79 -7.61 -24.62
C PHE A 219 2.59 -8.83 -23.70
N LYS A 220 1.53 -8.83 -22.86
CA LYS A 220 1.23 -9.83 -21.82
C LYS A 220 2.33 -9.92 -20.75
N SER A 221 3.05 -8.82 -20.57
CA SER A 221 4.15 -8.65 -19.63
C SER A 221 3.66 -8.15 -18.28
N TYR A 222 4.32 -8.62 -17.23
CA TYR A 222 4.06 -8.24 -15.85
C TYR A 222 5.23 -7.42 -15.32
N LEU A 223 4.93 -6.20 -14.87
CA LEU A 223 5.93 -5.22 -14.47
C LEU A 223 6.00 -5.13 -12.94
N ILE A 224 7.17 -5.36 -12.37
CA ILE A 224 7.44 -5.21 -10.94
C ILE A 224 8.25 -3.93 -10.76
N ILE A 225 7.69 -2.97 -10.04
CA ILE A 225 8.40 -1.74 -9.72
C ILE A 225 9.14 -1.98 -8.40
N CYS A 226 10.44 -2.19 -8.48
CA CYS A 226 11.32 -2.38 -7.34
C CYS A 226 11.89 -1.02 -6.91
N VAL A 227 11.36 -0.50 -5.80
CA VAL A 227 11.75 0.78 -5.22
C VAL A 227 12.81 0.55 -4.16
N GLU A 228 13.97 1.17 -4.32
CA GLU A 228 15.13 1.05 -3.44
C GLU A 228 15.03 1.94 -2.19
N SER A 229 13.94 1.79 -1.47
CA SER A 229 13.68 2.54 -0.26
C SER A 229 12.59 1.83 0.53
N PRO A 230 12.62 1.90 1.88
CA PRO A 230 11.53 1.38 2.68
C PRO A 230 10.26 2.20 2.43
N LEU A 231 9.10 1.55 2.53
CA LEU A 231 7.81 2.24 2.41
C LEU A 231 7.63 3.35 3.47
N SER A 232 8.34 3.28 4.59
CA SER A 232 8.36 4.34 5.61
C SER A 232 9.02 5.64 5.14
N SER A 233 9.75 5.66 4.02
CA SER A 233 10.30 6.90 3.46
C SER A 233 9.23 7.91 3.08
N PHE A 234 7.96 7.49 2.88
CA PHE A 234 6.84 8.43 2.74
C PHE A 234 6.57 9.28 4.01
N GLN A 235 7.10 8.88 5.17
CA GLN A 235 6.98 9.61 6.44
C GLN A 235 8.20 10.49 6.74
N ASP A 236 9.23 10.48 5.87
CA ASP A 236 10.44 11.26 6.08
C ASP A 236 10.20 12.75 5.77
N GLU A 237 9.98 13.54 6.82
CA GLU A 237 9.75 14.98 6.69
C GLU A 237 10.93 15.72 6.05
N SER A 238 12.17 15.25 6.22
CA SER A 238 13.35 15.91 5.67
C SER A 238 13.35 15.84 4.13
N PHE A 239 12.95 14.69 3.59
CA PHE A 239 12.76 14.51 2.16
C PHE A 239 11.66 15.44 1.63
N TRP A 240 10.49 15.49 2.27
CA TRP A 240 9.38 16.32 1.79
C TRP A 240 9.63 17.83 1.92
N LYS A 241 10.49 18.26 2.85
CA LYS A 241 10.98 19.65 2.92
C LYS A 241 11.79 20.06 1.69
N TYR A 242 12.42 19.12 0.98
CA TYR A 242 13.08 19.38 -0.30
C TYR A 242 12.07 19.42 -1.45
N TYR A 243 11.05 18.55 -1.42
CA TYR A 243 9.97 18.48 -2.42
C TYR A 243 8.72 19.31 -2.02
N LYS A 244 8.92 20.58 -1.59
CA LYS A 244 7.89 21.41 -0.93
C LYS A 244 6.54 21.54 -1.64
N SER A 245 6.48 21.30 -2.94
CA SER A 245 5.27 21.43 -3.76
C SER A 245 4.42 20.15 -3.86
N ILE A 246 4.87 19.02 -3.28
CA ILE A 246 4.23 17.72 -3.45
C ILE A 246 3.83 17.15 -2.09
N GLU A 247 2.52 16.95 -1.90
CA GLU A 247 2.02 16.26 -0.71
C GLU A 247 2.24 14.73 -0.80
N PRO A 248 2.73 14.07 0.26
CA PRO A 248 2.92 12.62 0.28
C PRO A 248 1.63 11.84 -0.05
N ASP A 249 0.50 12.30 0.49
CA ASP A 249 -0.80 11.65 0.31
C ASP A 249 -1.29 11.69 -1.15
N PHE A 250 -0.90 12.72 -1.90
CA PHE A 250 -1.16 12.80 -3.34
C PHE A 250 -0.43 11.69 -4.10
N ILE A 251 0.85 11.48 -3.82
CA ILE A 251 1.66 10.41 -4.42
C ILE A 251 1.12 9.03 -4.04
N LEU A 252 0.82 8.82 -2.76
CA LEU A 252 0.25 7.57 -2.28
C LEU A 252 -1.12 7.28 -2.90
N ASN A 253 -1.95 8.30 -3.14
CA ASN A 253 -3.23 8.13 -3.83
C ASN A 253 -3.04 7.64 -5.26
N ARG A 254 -2.06 8.20 -5.99
CA ARG A 254 -1.72 7.76 -7.36
C ARG A 254 -1.12 6.36 -7.41
N LEU A 255 -0.26 6.01 -6.45
CA LEU A 255 0.25 4.65 -6.29
C LEU A 255 -0.90 3.66 -6.12
N ARG A 256 -1.83 3.93 -5.19
CA ARG A 256 -3.00 3.07 -4.96
C ARG A 256 -3.90 2.97 -6.20
N ASN A 257 -4.09 4.07 -6.93
CA ASN A 257 -4.87 4.04 -8.17
C ASN A 257 -4.23 3.10 -9.21
N ILE A 258 -2.90 3.13 -9.37
CA ILE A 258 -2.20 2.21 -10.28
C ILE A 258 -2.47 0.75 -9.86
N CYS A 259 -2.32 0.43 -8.57
CA CYS A 259 -2.56 -0.92 -8.06
C CYS A 259 -4.01 -1.40 -8.30
N GLN A 260 -5.00 -0.49 -8.22
CA GLN A 260 -6.40 -0.80 -8.43
C GLN A 260 -6.77 -0.95 -9.91
N ILE A 261 -6.17 -0.16 -10.80
CA ILE A 261 -6.47 -0.12 -12.24
C ILE A 261 -5.74 -1.24 -12.97
N TYR A 262 -4.45 -1.46 -12.67
CA TYR A 262 -3.59 -2.34 -13.44
C TYR A 262 -3.35 -3.68 -12.72
N SER A 263 -3.82 -4.76 -13.33
CA SER A 263 -3.61 -6.12 -12.84
C SER A 263 -2.22 -6.67 -13.16
N ASN A 264 -1.52 -6.10 -14.15
CA ASN A 264 -0.23 -6.57 -14.65
C ASN A 264 0.98 -5.87 -14.03
N CYS A 265 0.84 -5.17 -12.90
CA CYS A 265 1.97 -4.62 -12.18
C CYS A 265 1.86 -4.70 -10.66
N GLN A 266 2.97 -4.60 -9.94
CA GLN A 266 2.99 -4.40 -8.50
C GLN A 266 4.21 -3.61 -8.05
N PHE A 267 4.10 -2.93 -6.91
CA PHE A 267 5.21 -2.23 -6.28
C PHE A 267 5.80 -3.11 -5.18
N VAL A 268 7.13 -3.07 -5.06
CA VAL A 268 7.85 -3.61 -3.91
C VAL A 268 8.91 -2.62 -3.47
N PHE A 269 8.92 -2.33 -2.18
CA PHE A 269 9.80 -1.41 -1.48
C PHE A 269 10.80 -2.21 -0.69
N VAL A 270 12.09 -1.99 -0.98
CA VAL A 270 13.20 -2.78 -0.46
C VAL A 270 14.22 -1.85 0.19
N ASP A 271 14.61 -2.17 1.42
CA ASP A 271 15.41 -1.27 2.26
C ASP A 271 16.82 -1.01 1.72
N THR A 272 17.41 -1.95 0.97
CA THR A 272 18.81 -1.89 0.52
C THR A 272 18.96 -2.37 -0.92
N VAL A 273 19.97 -1.83 -1.61
CA VAL A 273 20.36 -2.22 -2.98
C VAL A 273 20.69 -3.73 -3.06
N SER A 274 21.42 -4.25 -2.08
CA SER A 274 21.76 -5.69 -2.01
C SER A 274 20.51 -6.55 -1.76
N GLY A 275 19.59 -6.08 -0.91
CA GLY A 275 18.30 -6.73 -0.69
C GLY A 275 17.45 -6.75 -1.96
N ALA A 276 17.47 -5.66 -2.73
CA ALA A 276 16.75 -5.55 -3.99
C ALA A 276 17.31 -6.53 -5.04
N ALA A 277 18.63 -6.60 -5.20
CA ALA A 277 19.27 -7.59 -6.06
C ALA A 277 18.89 -9.03 -5.68
N LYS A 278 18.94 -9.37 -4.39
CA LYS A 278 18.52 -10.68 -3.88
C LYS A 278 17.05 -10.98 -4.18
N LEU A 279 16.17 -10.01 -3.96
CA LEU A 279 14.74 -10.16 -4.24
C LEU A 279 14.48 -10.35 -5.74
N VAL A 280 15.13 -9.58 -6.61
CA VAL A 280 15.01 -9.71 -8.07
C VAL A 280 15.44 -11.10 -8.54
N LYS A 281 16.54 -11.63 -7.99
CA LYS A 281 16.96 -13.01 -8.25
C LYS A 281 15.88 -14.02 -7.82
N GLN A 282 15.33 -13.89 -6.60
CA GLN A 282 14.26 -14.76 -6.12
C GLN A 282 13.00 -14.69 -6.99
N ILE A 283 12.65 -13.50 -7.46
CA ILE A 283 11.52 -13.28 -8.38
C ILE A 283 11.70 -14.07 -9.67
N PHE A 284 12.91 -14.08 -10.25
CA PHE A 284 13.17 -14.80 -11.49
C PHE A 284 13.40 -16.30 -11.33
N LEU A 285 13.73 -16.77 -10.12
CA LEU A 285 13.82 -18.19 -9.77
C LEU A 285 12.48 -18.81 -9.37
N GLU A 286 11.50 -17.99 -8.99
CA GLU A 286 10.16 -18.46 -8.70
C GLU A 286 9.55 -19.11 -9.94
N LYS A 287 8.87 -20.24 -9.74
CA LYS A 287 8.20 -21.00 -10.80
C LYS A 287 7.05 -20.19 -11.40
N LYS A 288 5.79 -20.44 -11.02
CA LYS A 288 4.64 -19.92 -11.80
C LYS A 288 3.86 -18.80 -11.13
N ASN A 289 4.13 -18.54 -9.85
CA ASN A 289 3.15 -17.88 -9.00
C ASN A 289 3.40 -16.38 -8.78
N ILE A 290 4.46 -15.79 -9.35
CA ILE A 290 4.82 -14.38 -9.14
C ILE A 290 3.65 -13.41 -9.31
N LYS A 291 2.80 -13.61 -10.33
CA LYS A 291 1.66 -12.72 -10.59
C LYS A 291 0.56 -12.81 -9.51
N ARG A 292 0.53 -13.91 -8.75
CA ARG A 292 -0.41 -14.20 -7.64
C ARG A 292 0.23 -13.97 -6.27
N MET A 293 1.52 -13.66 -6.22
CA MET A 293 2.26 -13.38 -5.00
C MET A 293 2.32 -11.88 -4.77
N ASP A 294 2.00 -11.46 -3.55
CA ASP A 294 2.22 -10.09 -3.09
C ASP A 294 3.68 -9.99 -2.61
N LEU A 295 4.53 -9.43 -3.47
CA LEU A 295 5.98 -9.43 -3.25
C LEU A 295 6.38 -8.59 -2.04
N GLN A 296 5.64 -7.52 -1.74
CA GLN A 296 5.88 -6.72 -0.54
C GLN A 296 5.58 -7.50 0.74
N TYR A 297 4.47 -8.25 0.75
CA TYR A 297 4.11 -9.09 1.89
C TYR A 297 5.16 -10.17 2.14
N ILE A 298 5.61 -10.88 1.10
CA ILE A 298 6.66 -11.90 1.23
C ILE A 298 7.98 -11.30 1.70
N TYR A 299 8.41 -10.18 1.12
CA TYR A 299 9.61 -9.46 1.56
C TYR A 299 9.52 -9.05 3.05
N THR A 300 8.33 -8.58 3.47
CA THR A 300 8.09 -8.21 4.87
C THR A 300 8.22 -9.41 5.80
N LEU A 301 7.64 -10.57 5.45
CA LEU A 301 7.77 -11.80 6.23
C LEU A 301 9.23 -12.26 6.35
N GLN A 302 10.00 -12.23 5.26
CA GLN A 302 11.43 -12.55 5.29
C GLN A 302 12.20 -11.64 6.24
N LYS A 303 11.93 -10.33 6.19
CA LYS A 303 12.57 -9.35 7.07
C LYS A 303 12.25 -9.59 8.54
N VAL A 304 10.99 -9.92 8.86
CA VAL A 304 10.58 -10.25 10.24
C VAL A 304 11.28 -11.52 10.72
N ASN A 305 11.25 -12.59 9.92
CA ASN A 305 11.89 -13.86 10.28
C ASN A 305 13.41 -13.74 10.45
N ASN A 306 14.07 -12.87 9.68
CA ASN A 306 15.51 -12.63 9.84
C ASN A 306 15.84 -11.80 11.08
N ARG A 307 14.93 -10.93 11.53
CA ARG A 307 15.10 -10.13 12.76
C ARG A 307 14.74 -10.94 14.02
N TYR A 308 13.79 -11.85 13.90
CA TYR A 308 13.30 -12.70 14.98
C TYR A 308 13.22 -14.15 14.47
N PRO A 309 14.36 -14.85 14.32
CA PRO A 309 14.34 -16.24 13.93
C PRO A 309 13.52 -17.03 14.95
N LYS A 310 12.62 -17.90 14.47
CA LYS A 310 11.77 -18.75 15.31
C LYS A 310 12.64 -19.42 16.38
N GLY A 311 12.43 -19.01 17.63
CA GLY A 311 13.33 -19.30 18.76
C GLY A 311 13.39 -18.19 19.83
N LEU A 312 12.95 -16.97 19.50
CA LEU A 312 12.84 -15.84 20.44
C LEU A 312 11.43 -15.22 20.44
N THR A 313 10.38 -16.03 20.51
CA THR A 313 9.06 -15.56 20.92
C THR A 313 8.97 -15.56 22.44
N THR A 314 9.73 -14.67 23.09
CA THR A 314 9.17 -14.00 24.26
C THR A 314 8.23 -12.96 23.71
N VAL A 315 6.93 -13.27 23.82
CA VAL A 315 5.85 -12.29 23.81
C VAL A 315 6.31 -11.12 24.67
N ALA A 316 6.67 -10.00 24.04
CA ALA A 316 6.76 -8.73 24.75
C ALA A 316 5.33 -8.42 25.19
N ARG A 317 5.12 -8.54 26.50
CA ARG A 317 3.92 -8.16 27.24
C ARG A 317 3.63 -6.68 27.09
#